data_AF-A0A0C9Z2D8-F1
#
_entry.id   AF-A0A0C9Z2D8-F1
#
_cell.length_a   1.000
_cell.length_b   1.000
_cell.length_c   1.000
_cell.angle_alpha   90.00
_cell.angle_beta   90.00
_cell.angle_gamma   90.00
#
_symmetry.space_group_name_H-M   'P 1'
#
loop_
_entity.id
_entity.type
_entity.pdbx_description
1 polymer ?
#
loop_
_entity_poly.entity_id
_entity_poly.type
_entity_poly.pdbx_seq_one_letter_code
_entity_poly.pdbx_strand_id
1 'polypeptide(L)'
;MDPTVVLDGNGNIKLWYLPGAIDHIYQKDVWDSLNVLRAPLEESLKKSRTHGWRNDQLLFRETADIIGSIDLSPGWYQQGHGPPNFHPEVSRLLKSGWDGNGVRQWVDQMSECHSLLSGMLAVIHPWMYAAGREALICLDLEAK
;
A
#
# COMPACT_ATOMS: atom_id res chain seq x y z
N MET A 1 -0.44 -1.74 -25.53
CA MET A 1 0.93 -2.25 -25.26
C MET A 1 0.82 -3.73 -25.02
N ASP A 2 1.82 -4.49 -25.44
CA ASP A 2 1.80 -5.94 -25.33
C ASP A 2 2.45 -6.41 -24.01
N PRO A 3 2.03 -7.57 -23.48
CA PRO A 3 2.71 -8.19 -22.35
C PRO A 3 4.21 -8.30 -22.58
N THR A 4 5.01 -7.89 -21.60
CA THR A 4 6.47 -7.81 -21.72
C THR A 4 7.13 -8.37 -20.47
N VAL A 5 8.25 -9.08 -20.65
CA VAL A 5 9.08 -9.60 -19.55
C VAL A 5 10.48 -9.03 -19.70
N VAL A 6 11.07 -8.59 -18.58
CA VAL A 6 12.47 -8.17 -18.51
C VAL A 6 13.29 -9.26 -17.85
N LEU A 7 14.36 -9.69 -18.52
CA LEU A 7 15.28 -10.72 -18.06
C LEU A 7 16.63 -10.11 -17.67
N ASP A 8 17.34 -10.73 -16.73
CA ASP A 8 18.77 -10.47 -16.54
C ASP A 8 19.64 -11.26 -17.53
N GLY A 9 20.96 -11.04 -17.49
CA GLY A 9 21.91 -11.72 -18.36
C GLY A 9 21.98 -13.25 -18.20
N ASN A 10 21.37 -13.80 -17.14
CA ASN A 10 21.28 -15.24 -16.90
C ASN A 10 19.90 -15.80 -17.29
N GLY A 11 19.00 -14.97 -17.84
CA GLY A 11 17.65 -15.36 -18.22
C GLY A 11 16.65 -15.38 -17.07
N ASN A 12 16.98 -14.86 -15.88
CA ASN A 12 16.02 -14.77 -14.78
C ASN A 12 15.10 -13.58 -14.97
N ILE A 13 13.82 -13.77 -14.68
CA ILE A 13 12.83 -12.71 -14.77
C ILE A 13 13.01 -11.68 -13.66
N LYS A 14 13.10 -10.40 -14.03
CA LYS A 14 13.17 -9.24 -13.11
C LYS A 14 11.90 -8.43 -13.05
N LEU A 15 11.12 -8.41 -14.13
CA LEU A 15 9.88 -7.65 -14.20
C LEU A 15 8.91 -8.35 -15.16
N TRP A 16 7.65 -8.44 -14.73
CA TRP A 16 6.52 -8.76 -15.57
C TRP A 16 5.71 -7.48 -15.79
N TYR A 17 5.48 -7.11 -17.04
CA TYR A 17 4.55 -6.06 -17.42
C TYR A 17 3.36 -6.69 -18.13
N LEU A 18 2.20 -6.68 -17.47
CA LEU A 18 0.99 -7.38 -17.90
C LEU A 18 -0.17 -6.37 -18.06
N PRO A 19 -0.20 -5.60 -19.16
CA PRO A 19 -1.26 -4.62 -19.38
C PRO A 19 -2.60 -5.33 -19.57
N GLY A 20 -3.64 -4.84 -18.87
CA GLY A 20 -4.98 -5.44 -18.93
C GLY A 20 -5.14 -6.75 -18.17
N ALA A 21 -4.17 -7.15 -17.33
CA ALA A 21 -4.28 -8.37 -16.51
C ALA A 21 -5.33 -8.27 -15.39
N ILE A 22 -5.68 -7.05 -14.98
CA ILE A 22 -6.78 -6.80 -14.04
C ILE A 22 -7.97 -6.34 -14.86
N ASP A 23 -9.12 -6.98 -14.68
CA ASP A 23 -10.33 -6.61 -15.41
C ASP A 23 -10.81 -5.20 -15.05
N HIS A 24 -11.39 -4.51 -16.03
CA HIS A 24 -11.78 -3.11 -15.94
C HIS A 24 -12.81 -2.82 -14.84
N ILE A 25 -13.67 -3.78 -14.48
CA ILE A 25 -14.62 -3.64 -13.37
C ILE A 25 -13.85 -3.55 -12.06
N TYR A 26 -12.89 -4.46 -11.83
CA TYR A 26 -12.06 -4.42 -10.63
C TYR A 26 -11.19 -3.16 -10.57
N GLN A 27 -10.66 -2.68 -11.70
CA GLN A 27 -9.92 -1.41 -11.72
C GLN A 27 -10.81 -0.24 -11.29
N LYS A 28 -12.08 -0.24 -11.73
CA LYS A 28 -13.07 0.75 -11.31
C LYS A 28 -13.39 0.62 -9.82
N ASP A 29 -13.56 -0.59 -9.29
CA ASP A 29 -13.84 -0.80 -7.87
C ASP A 29 -12.67 -0.33 -6.99
N VAL A 30 -11.42 -0.62 -7.40
CA VAL A 30 -10.22 -0.09 -6.74
C VAL A 30 -10.24 1.45 -6.75
N TRP A 31 -10.55 2.07 -7.88
CA TRP A 31 -10.64 3.53 -7.99
C TRP A 31 -11.74 4.11 -7.09
N ASP A 32 -12.94 3.55 -7.16
CA ASP A 32 -14.10 4.02 -6.41
C ASP A 32 -13.90 3.84 -4.89
N SER A 33 -13.14 2.81 -4.47
CA SER A 33 -12.75 2.61 -3.06
C SER A 33 -11.94 3.77 -2.50
N LEU A 34 -11.17 4.50 -3.32
CA LEU A 34 -10.36 5.63 -2.85
C LEU A 34 -11.21 6.77 -2.27
N ASN A 35 -12.51 6.82 -2.57
CA ASN A 35 -13.39 7.86 -2.02
C ASN A 35 -13.47 7.83 -0.50
N VAL A 36 -13.36 6.65 0.14
CA VAL A 36 -13.37 6.57 1.61
C VAL A 36 -12.08 7.11 2.23
N LEU A 37 -11.01 7.27 1.44
CA LEU A 37 -9.74 7.86 1.85
C LEU A 37 -9.68 9.38 1.65
N ARG A 38 -10.73 10.02 1.12
CA ARG A 38 -10.71 11.46 0.82
C ARG A 38 -10.38 12.31 2.05
N ALA A 39 -11.05 12.05 3.17
CA ALA A 39 -10.83 12.78 4.41
C ALA A 39 -9.37 12.66 4.94
N PRO A 40 -8.80 11.45 5.16
CA PRO A 40 -7.42 11.35 5.65
C PRO A 40 -6.38 11.87 4.64
N LEU A 41 -6.68 11.85 3.35
CA LEU A 41 -5.83 12.48 2.33
C LEU A 41 -5.85 14.01 2.43
N GLU A 42 -7.02 14.63 2.54
CA GLU A 42 -7.14 16.07 2.73
C GLU A 42 -6.50 16.55 4.05
N GLU A 43 -6.68 15.79 5.13
CA GLU A 43 -6.05 16.06 6.43
C GLU A 43 -4.52 15.97 6.39
N SER A 44 -3.95 15.20 5.46
CA SER A 44 -2.51 15.08 5.32
C SER A 44 -1.86 16.39 4.83
N LEU A 45 -2.61 17.24 4.12
CA LEU A 45 -2.12 18.44 3.48
C LEU A 45 -1.70 19.49 4.51
N LYS A 46 -0.59 20.16 4.22
CA LYS A 46 -0.05 21.22 5.05
C LYS A 46 -0.03 22.52 4.26
N LYS A 47 -0.58 23.57 4.88
CA LYS A 47 -0.63 24.93 4.32
C LYS A 47 0.72 25.66 4.36
N SER A 48 1.77 25.05 4.91
CA SER A 48 3.07 25.70 5.18
C SER A 48 4.25 24.84 4.76
N ARG A 49 5.22 25.49 4.10
CA ARG A 49 6.51 24.92 3.63
C ARG A 49 7.43 24.41 4.74
N THR A 50 7.09 24.65 6.01
CA THR A 50 7.92 24.26 7.16
C THR A 50 7.83 22.77 7.51
N HIS A 51 6.92 22.01 6.88
CA HIS A 51 6.59 20.67 7.31
C HIS A 51 6.65 19.60 6.19
N GLY A 52 7.75 19.57 5.44
CA GLY A 52 8.08 18.48 4.50
C GLY A 52 7.33 18.55 3.18
N TRP A 53 8.07 18.35 2.08
CA TRP A 53 7.57 18.56 0.72
C TRP A 53 6.42 17.62 0.31
N ARG A 54 6.34 16.40 0.86
CA ARG A 54 5.33 15.39 0.46
C ARG A 54 3.88 15.83 0.66
N ASN A 55 3.64 16.75 1.59
CA ASN A 55 2.30 17.18 1.97
C ASN A 55 2.06 18.67 1.65
N ASP A 56 2.97 19.32 0.93
CA ASP A 56 2.79 20.71 0.53
C ASP A 56 1.71 20.81 -0.55
N GLN A 57 0.61 21.46 -0.23
CA GLN A 57 -0.53 21.62 -1.14
C GLN A 57 -0.12 22.25 -2.48
N LEU A 58 0.91 23.11 -2.51
CA LEU A 58 1.38 23.77 -3.72
C LEU A 58 2.10 22.82 -4.71
N LEU A 59 2.44 21.60 -4.27
CA LEU A 59 3.07 20.59 -5.11
C LEU A 59 2.07 19.61 -5.75
N PHE A 60 0.79 19.68 -5.38
CA PHE A 60 -0.27 18.90 -6.02
C PHE A 60 -0.83 19.66 -7.23
N ARG A 61 -1.29 18.91 -8.24
CA ARG A 61 -1.96 19.50 -9.40
C ARG A 61 -3.31 20.05 -8.97
N GLU A 62 -3.61 21.29 -9.36
CA GLU A 62 -4.90 21.94 -9.09
C GLU A 62 -6.09 21.17 -9.70
N THR A 63 -5.86 20.41 -10.77
CA THR A 63 -6.88 19.64 -11.49
C THR A 63 -7.01 18.19 -11.02
N ALA A 64 -6.38 17.80 -9.91
CA ALA A 64 -6.46 16.42 -9.42
C ALA A 64 -7.77 16.19 -8.64
N ASP A 65 -8.43 15.05 -8.89
CA ASP A 65 -9.70 14.68 -8.22
C ASP A 65 -9.52 14.37 -6.73
N ILE A 66 -8.30 13.94 -6.36
CA ILE A 66 -7.91 13.57 -5.00
C ILE A 66 -6.47 14.09 -4.79
N ILE A 67 -6.25 14.78 -3.67
CA ILE A 67 -4.96 15.36 -3.29
C ILE A 67 -4.61 14.98 -1.86
N GLY A 68 -3.32 14.98 -1.53
CA GLY A 68 -2.80 14.51 -0.24
C GLY A 68 -1.92 13.26 -0.38
N SER A 69 -1.38 12.81 0.74
CA SER A 69 -0.50 11.65 0.82
C SER A 69 -0.69 10.90 2.13
N ILE A 70 -0.87 9.59 2.03
CA ILE A 70 -0.87 8.67 3.17
C ILE A 70 0.05 7.49 2.86
N ASP A 71 0.75 7.00 3.89
CA ASP A 71 1.57 5.79 3.82
C ASP A 71 0.97 4.71 4.74
N LEU A 72 0.50 3.63 4.14
CA LEU A 72 -0.14 2.51 4.84
C LEU A 72 0.77 1.28 4.76
N SER A 73 1.15 0.75 5.93
CA SER A 73 1.89 -0.49 6.05
C SER A 73 1.30 -1.36 7.17
N PRO A 74 1.17 -2.69 6.96
CA PRO A 74 0.79 -3.62 8.02
C PRO A 74 1.88 -3.74 9.10
N GLY A 75 3.15 -3.46 8.75
CA GLY A 75 4.28 -3.54 9.66
C GLY A 75 5.49 -2.81 9.09
N TRP A 76 5.90 -1.72 9.73
CA TRP A 76 7.13 -0.99 9.38
C TRP A 76 7.81 -0.40 10.60
N TYR A 77 9.10 -0.16 10.47
CA TYR A 77 9.86 0.64 11.42
C TYR A 77 9.51 2.11 11.24
N GLN A 78 9.04 2.76 12.31
CA GLN A 78 8.83 4.20 12.29
C GLN A 78 10.16 4.91 12.06
N GLN A 79 10.14 6.06 11.37
CA GLN A 79 11.36 6.80 11.06
C GLN A 79 12.19 7.06 12.33
N GLY A 80 13.48 6.72 12.29
CA GLY A 80 14.41 6.86 13.41
C GLY A 80 14.33 5.75 14.47
N HIS A 81 13.48 4.73 14.28
CA HIS A 81 13.26 3.64 15.22
C HIS A 81 13.56 2.31 14.54
N GLY A 82 14.58 1.59 14.99
CA GLY A 82 14.95 0.28 14.46
C GLY A 82 15.43 -0.68 15.55
N PRO A 83 15.77 -1.92 15.18
CA PRO A 83 16.30 -2.90 16.12
C PRO A 83 17.53 -2.36 16.88
N PRO A 84 17.72 -2.76 18.15
CA PRO A 84 16.99 -3.81 18.86
C PRO A 84 15.77 -3.32 19.68
N ASN A 85 15.57 -2.01 19.81
CA ASN A 85 14.65 -1.46 20.82
C ASN A 85 13.22 -1.24 20.33
N PHE A 86 12.98 -1.40 19.03
CA PHE A 86 11.70 -1.13 18.40
C PHE A 86 11.32 -2.31 17.53
N HIS A 87 10.03 -2.62 17.48
CA HIS A 87 9.45 -3.63 16.61
C HIS A 87 8.73 -2.94 15.45
N PRO A 88 8.52 -3.62 14.31
CA PRO A 88 7.64 -3.13 13.27
C PRO A 88 6.23 -2.90 13.83
N GLU A 89 5.64 -1.76 13.52
CA GLU A 89 4.27 -1.45 13.94
C GLU A 89 3.37 -1.21 12.72
N VAL A 90 2.07 -1.37 12.89
CA VAL A 90 1.09 -0.95 11.87
C VAL A 90 1.07 0.59 11.75
N SER A 91 0.86 1.11 10.53
CA SER A 91 0.70 2.56 10.31
C SER A 91 -0.35 3.17 11.24
N ARG A 92 -0.11 4.40 11.70
CA ARG A 92 -0.97 5.09 12.68
C ARG A 92 -2.45 5.10 12.30
N LEU A 93 -2.76 5.31 11.02
CA LEU A 93 -4.14 5.36 10.51
C LEU A 93 -4.87 4.01 10.59
N LEU A 94 -4.15 2.90 10.76
CA LEU A 94 -4.70 1.55 10.89
C LEU A 94 -4.86 1.12 12.36
N LYS A 95 -4.27 1.84 13.33
CA LYS A 95 -4.37 1.52 14.76
C LYS A 95 -5.78 1.75 15.31
N SER A 96 -6.17 0.96 16.31
CA SER A 96 -7.43 1.14 17.04
C SER A 96 -7.48 2.52 17.70
N GLY A 97 -8.61 3.23 17.61
CA GLY A 97 -8.74 4.62 18.09
C GLY A 97 -8.67 5.69 16.99
N TRP A 98 -8.42 5.28 15.74
CA TRP A 98 -8.65 6.11 14.54
C TRP A 98 -9.85 5.62 13.72
N ASP A 99 -10.77 4.94 14.40
CA ASP A 99 -11.99 4.39 13.80
C ASP A 99 -12.87 5.54 13.28
N GLY A 100 -13.16 5.55 11.98
CA GLY A 100 -13.89 6.62 11.30
C GLY A 100 -13.10 7.39 10.25
N ASN A 101 -11.78 7.17 10.14
CA ASN A 101 -10.95 7.79 9.08
C ASN A 101 -11.11 7.14 7.69
N GLY A 102 -11.96 6.12 7.54
CA GLY A 102 -12.19 5.40 6.28
C GLY A 102 -11.07 4.43 5.84
N VAL A 103 -9.89 4.45 6.46
CA VAL A 103 -8.74 3.61 6.06
C VAL A 103 -9.00 2.13 6.28
N ARG A 104 -9.60 1.74 7.42
CA ARG A 104 -9.97 0.34 7.67
C ARG A 104 -11.02 -0.16 6.68
N GLN A 105 -12.03 0.67 6.41
CA GLN A 105 -13.04 0.39 5.40
C GLN A 105 -12.41 0.21 4.01
N TRP A 106 -11.43 1.03 3.65
CA TRP A 106 -10.68 0.88 2.40
C TRP A 106 -9.92 -0.45 2.34
N VAL A 107 -9.23 -0.83 3.43
CA VAL A 107 -8.52 -2.12 3.51
C VAL A 107 -9.49 -3.29 3.30
N ASP A 108 -10.69 -3.23 3.88
CA ASP A 108 -11.72 -4.25 3.70
C ASP A 108 -12.22 -4.31 2.25
N GLN A 109 -12.48 -3.15 1.62
CA GLN A 109 -12.89 -3.05 0.22
C GLN A 109 -11.83 -3.57 -0.75
N MET A 110 -10.55 -3.44 -0.40
CA MET A 110 -9.42 -3.90 -1.21
C MET A 110 -9.04 -5.37 -1.00
N SER A 111 -9.71 -6.08 -0.09
CA SER A 111 -9.36 -7.46 0.29
C SER A 111 -9.30 -8.43 -0.89
N GLU A 112 -10.24 -8.33 -1.84
CA GLU A 112 -10.27 -9.17 -3.03
C GLU A 112 -9.10 -8.85 -3.97
N CYS A 113 -8.85 -7.57 -4.23
CA CYS A 113 -7.71 -7.12 -5.05
C CYS A 113 -6.38 -7.58 -4.45
N HIS A 114 -6.20 -7.43 -3.13
CA HIS A 114 -5.03 -7.93 -2.42
C HIS A 114 -4.90 -9.45 -2.48
N SER A 115 -6.01 -10.18 -2.42
CA SER A 115 -6.03 -11.65 -2.54
C SER A 115 -5.58 -12.10 -3.93
N LEU A 116 -6.05 -11.42 -4.99
CA LEU A 116 -5.61 -11.67 -6.36
C LEU A 116 -4.10 -11.40 -6.52
N LEU A 117 -3.62 -10.25 -6.05
CA LEU A 117 -2.20 -9.89 -6.08
C LEU A 117 -1.34 -10.89 -5.28
N SER A 118 -1.83 -11.35 -4.14
CA SER A 118 -1.19 -12.38 -3.32
C SER A 118 -1.10 -13.72 -4.04
N GLY A 119 -2.15 -14.13 -4.75
CA GLY A 119 -2.15 -15.30 -5.62
C GLY A 119 -1.17 -15.18 -6.79
N MET A 120 -1.12 -14.02 -7.46
CA MET A 120 -0.12 -13.75 -8.49
C MET A 120 1.29 -13.86 -7.92
N LEU A 121 1.55 -13.27 -6.73
CA LEU A 121 2.83 -13.32 -6.04
C LEU A 121 3.29 -14.75 -5.75
N ALA A 122 2.35 -15.62 -5.32
CA ALA A 122 2.63 -17.03 -5.05
C ALA A 122 3.13 -17.78 -6.30
N VAL A 123 2.71 -17.35 -7.49
CA VAL A 123 3.13 -17.94 -8.78
C VAL A 123 4.43 -17.32 -9.27
N ILE A 124 4.53 -15.98 -9.29
CA ILE A 124 5.67 -15.29 -9.91
C ILE A 124 6.90 -15.20 -9.00
N HIS A 125 6.70 -15.17 -7.68
CA HIS A 125 7.76 -15.08 -6.66
C HIS A 125 7.46 -15.95 -5.43
N PRO A 126 7.50 -17.30 -5.57
CA PRO A 126 7.09 -18.23 -4.51
C PRO A 126 7.86 -18.05 -3.20
N TRP A 127 9.17 -17.78 -3.27
CA TRP A 127 10.00 -17.55 -2.09
C TRP A 127 9.62 -16.29 -1.32
N MET A 128 9.33 -15.20 -2.03
CA MET A 128 8.90 -13.96 -1.42
C MET A 128 7.50 -14.10 -0.82
N TYR A 129 6.60 -14.81 -1.51
CA TYR A 129 5.29 -15.17 -0.97
C TYR A 129 5.42 -15.98 0.33
N ALA A 130 6.28 -17.01 0.36
CA ALA A 130 6.49 -17.84 1.53
C ALA A 130 7.05 -17.03 2.72
N ALA A 131 8.05 -16.19 2.48
CA ALA A 131 8.62 -15.31 3.50
C ALA A 131 7.58 -14.30 4.03
N GLY A 132 6.75 -13.72 3.15
CA GLY A 132 5.66 -12.83 3.56
C GLY A 132 4.60 -13.54 4.39
N ARG A 133 4.24 -14.78 4.03
CA ARG A 133 3.32 -15.62 4.79
C ARG A 133 3.86 -15.97 6.17
N GLU A 134 5.15 -16.30 6.27
CA GLU A 134 5.82 -16.55 7.55
C GLU A 134 5.80 -15.29 8.43
N ALA A 135 6.15 -14.13 7.88
CA ALA A 135 6.12 -12.86 8.60
C ALA A 135 4.71 -12.54 9.16
N LEU A 136 3.66 -12.77 8.37
CA LEU A 136 2.27 -12.60 8.83
C LEU A 136 1.93 -13.53 10.00
N ILE A 137 2.34 -14.80 9.95
CA ILE A 137 2.12 -15.75 11.04
C ILE A 137 2.85 -15.29 12.31
N CYS A 138 4.10 -14.82 12.19
CA CYS A 138 4.86 -14.31 13.33
C CYS A 138 4.18 -13.09 13.97
N LEU A 139 3.72 -12.13 13.17
CA LEU A 139 3.01 -10.94 13.67
C LEU A 139 1.69 -11.30 14.37
N ASP A 140 0.96 -12.29 13.86
CA ASP A 140 -0.31 -12.74 14.45
C ASP A 140 -0.11 -13.50 15.78
N LEU A 141 1.07 -14.12 15.95
CA LEU A 141 1.48 -14.73 17.23
C LEU A 141 1.90 -13.67 18.26
N GLU A 142 2.52 -12.57 17.84
CA GLU A 142 2.93 -11.47 18.73
C GLU A 142 1.76 -10.57 19.17
N ALA A 143 0.65 -10.58 18.42
CA ALA A 143 -0.56 -9.82 18.75
C ALA A 143 -1.46 -10.48 19.83
N LYS A 144 -1.14 -11.70 20.29
CA LYS A 144 -1.85 -12.47 21.33
C LYS A 144 -1.12 -12.41 22.66
#